data_AF-A0A7X7ZJ96-F1
#
_entry.id   AF-A0A7X7ZJ96-F1
#
_cell.length_a   1.000
_cell.length_b   1.000
_cell.length_c   1.000
_cell.angle_alpha   90.00
_cell.angle_beta   90.00
_cell.angle_gamma   90.00
#
_symmetry.space_group_name_H-M   'P 1'
#
loop_
_entity.id
_entity.type
_entity.pdbx_description
1 polymer ?
#
loop_
_entity_poly.entity_id
_entity_poly.type
_entity_poly.pdbx_seq_one_letter_code
_entity_poly.pdbx_strand_id
1 'polypeptide(L)'
;MKKTNRNGPVSRAFFERRKRVMGRSIALGHCICNPKDPCPCDLFKQKNVCLCAGEREADAPDDVALTTLVENAGCASKIGQEDLKRALAGLPRTFDRRVLVSSDTCDDAGVYALTPRTALVQSVDVFTPVVDDAYAFGEIAAANSLSDIYAMGGRPLTALSIVAFPIERLSPRLMNRMLQGGVDKLREAGVALLGGHSIKDREIKFGFAVTGVVDPRRMTVNNRAKPGDVLVLTKPLGTGTLSFARQIGRAPADGLAAAELSMRALNKAAAALLPAFRVTTATDITGFGLAGHLGEIAAQSRVDIEVFGASLPVFPGVLELIRAGVVSGAVERNREYASSFVRRADLTVPEELETLLYDPQTSGGLLVAVRPSRAAAFLSALGRAGVPAAAIVGRVTRKSAKPRIVLRAAAPR
;
A
#
# COMPACT_ATOMS: atom_id res chain seq x y z
N MET A 1 1.68 -12.39 43.39
CA MET A 1 3.10 -12.68 43.75
C MET A 1 3.62 -13.64 42.69
N LYS A 2 4.63 -13.39 41.83
CA LYS A 2 5.85 -12.59 41.89
C LYS A 2 5.98 -11.76 40.60
N LYS A 3 6.17 -10.44 40.71
CA LYS A 3 6.71 -9.62 39.62
C LYS A 3 8.18 -10.00 39.49
N THR A 4 8.56 -10.69 38.42
CA THR A 4 9.98 -10.94 38.13
C THR A 4 10.62 -9.61 37.74
N ASN A 5 11.30 -8.99 38.70
CA ASN A 5 12.12 -7.80 38.50
C ASN A 5 13.30 -8.17 37.59
N ARG A 6 13.21 -7.88 36.29
CA ARG A 6 14.26 -8.16 35.29
C ARG A 6 15.38 -7.10 35.27
N ASN A 7 15.51 -6.30 36.32
CA ASN A 7 16.64 -5.39 36.47
C ASN A 7 17.69 -6.06 37.36
N GLY A 8 18.71 -6.66 36.73
CA GLY A 8 19.96 -6.96 37.42
C GLY A 8 20.56 -5.70 38.05
N PRO A 9 21.55 -5.84 38.97
CA PRO A 9 22.12 -4.69 39.67
C PRO A 9 22.66 -3.65 38.68
N VAL A 10 22.09 -2.44 38.73
CA VAL A 10 22.51 -1.30 37.90
C VAL A 10 23.96 -0.96 38.28
N SER A 11 24.89 -1.14 37.34
CA SER A 11 26.33 -1.03 37.63
C SER A 11 26.74 0.42 37.91
N ARG A 12 27.79 0.62 38.72
CA ARG A 12 28.41 1.94 38.95
C ARG A 12 28.76 2.66 37.64
N ALA A 13 29.18 1.89 36.63
CA ALA A 13 29.50 2.39 35.29
C ALA A 13 28.30 3.04 34.58
N PHE A 14 27.08 2.55 34.84
CA PHE A 14 25.85 3.12 34.29
C PHE A 14 25.60 4.55 34.82
N PHE A 15 25.68 4.73 36.14
CA PHE A 15 25.47 6.05 36.75
C PHE A 15 26.54 7.06 36.34
N GLU A 16 27.80 6.65 36.24
CA GLU A 16 28.89 7.49 35.74
C GLU A 16 28.65 7.91 34.27
N ARG A 17 28.20 6.99 33.41
CA ARG A 17 27.83 7.31 32.03
C ARG A 17 26.69 8.33 31.99
N ARG A 18 25.62 8.11 32.77
CA ARG A 18 24.47 9.03 32.83
C ARG A 18 24.89 10.42 33.27
N LYS A 19 25.65 10.54 34.36
CA LYS A 19 26.17 11.81 34.87
C LYS A 19 27.02 12.54 33.83
N ARG A 20 27.97 11.84 33.20
CA ARG A 20 28.84 12.40 32.16
C ARG A 20 28.04 12.91 30.95
N VAL A 21 27.12 12.10 30.45
CA VAL A 21 26.31 12.43 29.26
C VAL A 21 25.39 13.60 29.54
N MET A 22 24.66 13.55 30.65
CA MET A 22 23.76 14.64 31.04
C MET A 22 24.51 15.92 31.37
N GLY A 23 25.64 15.84 32.07
CA GLY A 23 26.46 17.02 32.36
C GLY A 23 26.88 17.76 31.09
N ARG A 24 27.29 17.03 30.05
CA ARG A 24 27.57 17.61 28.73
C ARG A 24 26.33 18.24 28.10
N SER A 25 25.18 17.57 28.12
CA SER A 25 23.94 18.10 27.55
C SER A 25 23.43 19.34 28.28
N ILE A 26 23.54 19.38 29.61
CA ILE A 26 23.19 20.54 30.44
C ILE A 26 24.11 21.72 30.09
N ALA A 27 25.42 21.49 29.99
CA ALA A 27 26.38 22.53 29.62
C ALA A 27 26.11 23.13 28.23
N LEU A 28 25.59 22.32 27.30
CA LEU A 28 25.20 22.76 25.97
C LEU A 28 23.82 23.43 25.94
N GLY A 29 22.99 23.30 26.97
CA GLY A 29 21.60 23.76 26.98
C GLY A 29 20.62 22.91 26.17
N HIS A 30 21.09 21.84 25.51
CA HIS A 30 20.29 21.01 24.59
C HIS A 30 20.45 19.50 24.87
N CYS A 31 19.40 18.71 24.63
CA CYS A 31 19.52 17.24 24.60
C CYS A 31 20.39 16.84 23.41
N ILE A 32 21.45 16.08 23.66
CA ILE A 32 22.27 15.54 22.55
C ILE A 32 21.52 14.47 21.74
N CYS A 33 20.43 13.91 22.28
CA CYS A 33 19.55 12.96 21.62
C CYS A 33 18.58 13.59 20.63
N ASN A 34 18.19 14.83 20.91
CA ASN A 34 17.20 15.61 20.20
C ASN A 34 17.55 17.08 20.43
N PRO A 35 18.29 17.72 19.50
CA PRO A 35 18.73 19.11 19.67
C PRO A 35 17.59 20.12 19.85
N LYS A 36 16.34 19.73 19.51
CA LYS A 36 15.14 20.56 19.72
C LYS A 36 14.69 20.64 21.19
N ASP A 37 15.13 19.70 22.03
CA ASP A 37 14.71 19.64 23.43
C ASP A 37 15.83 20.19 24.35
N PRO A 38 15.49 20.78 25.50
CA PRO A 38 16.46 21.15 26.53
C PRO A 38 17.00 19.92 27.26
N CYS A 39 18.05 20.11 28.08
CA CYS A 39 18.48 19.10 29.07
C CYS A 39 18.40 19.68 30.49
N PRO A 40 17.67 19.04 31.44
CA PRO A 40 16.89 17.81 31.28
C PRO A 40 15.67 17.99 30.35
N CYS A 41 15.42 16.99 29.50
CA CYS A 41 14.24 16.96 28.63
C CYS A 41 13.01 16.47 29.39
N ASP A 42 11.82 16.63 28.82
CA ASP A 42 10.56 16.25 29.48
C ASP A 42 10.47 14.76 29.78
N LEU A 43 11.00 13.90 28.90
CA LEU A 43 11.10 12.47 29.16
C LEU A 43 11.89 12.17 30.44
N PHE A 44 13.02 12.87 30.64
CA PHE A 44 13.81 12.70 31.85
C PHE A 44 13.05 13.21 33.07
N LYS A 45 12.42 14.38 32.98
CA LYS A 45 11.66 14.97 34.09
C LYS A 45 10.47 14.09 34.51
N GLN A 46 9.77 13.52 33.54
CA GLN A 46 8.55 12.76 33.78
C GLN A 46 8.83 11.30 34.17
N LYS A 47 9.77 10.65 33.48
CA LYS A 47 9.99 9.20 33.60
C LYS A 47 11.35 8.84 34.19
N ASN A 48 12.22 9.81 34.46
CA ASN A 48 13.59 9.59 34.93
C ASN A 48 14.41 8.67 33.99
N VAL A 49 14.14 8.76 32.68
CA VAL A 49 14.84 7.99 31.62
C VAL A 49 15.69 8.92 30.77
N CYS A 50 16.99 8.62 30.65
CA CYS A 50 17.93 9.34 29.81
C CYS A 50 18.33 8.53 28.56
N LEU A 51 17.63 8.72 27.44
CA LEU A 51 17.93 8.02 26.17
C LEU A 51 19.37 8.29 25.67
N CYS A 52 19.91 9.49 25.93
CA CYS A 52 21.30 9.85 25.62
C CYS A 52 22.31 8.94 26.32
N ALA A 53 22.00 8.53 27.55
CA ALA A 53 22.84 7.66 28.35
C ALA A 53 22.67 6.17 27.97
N GLY A 54 21.89 5.87 26.94
CA GLY A 54 21.57 4.52 26.51
C GLY A 54 20.45 3.87 27.30
N GLU A 55 19.71 4.64 28.09
CA GLU A 55 18.55 4.14 28.81
C GLU A 55 17.38 3.91 27.84
N ARG A 56 16.47 3.03 28.25
CA ARG A 56 15.23 2.70 27.55
C ARG A 56 14.13 2.57 28.59
N GLU A 57 12.89 2.79 28.18
CA GLU A 57 11.75 2.50 29.05
C GLU A 57 11.68 0.99 29.31
N ALA A 58 11.59 0.57 30.58
CA ALA A 58 11.65 -0.83 30.99
C ALA A 58 10.42 -1.66 30.54
N ASP A 59 9.37 -0.98 30.07
CA ASP A 59 8.06 -1.53 29.72
C ASP A 59 7.67 -1.25 28.26
N ALA A 60 8.65 -1.16 27.34
CA ALA A 60 8.32 -1.01 25.91
C ALA A 60 7.39 -2.16 25.50
N PRO A 61 6.15 -1.88 25.10
CA PRO A 61 5.12 -2.90 25.01
C PRO A 61 5.45 -3.90 23.88
N ASP A 62 5.37 -5.19 24.20
CA ASP A 62 5.58 -6.32 23.27
C ASP A 62 4.29 -6.68 22.51
N ASP A 63 3.14 -6.27 23.04
CA ASP A 63 1.80 -6.52 22.50
C ASP A 63 1.06 -5.19 22.40
N VAL A 64 1.11 -4.57 21.21
CA VAL A 64 0.43 -3.32 20.91
C VAL A 64 -0.33 -3.48 19.61
N ALA A 65 -1.57 -3.03 19.61
CA ALA A 65 -2.35 -2.84 18.40
C ALA A 65 -1.68 -1.78 17.50
N LEU A 66 -0.94 -2.21 16.47
CA LEU A 66 -0.13 -1.29 15.67
C LEU A 66 -0.93 -0.15 15.03
N THR A 67 -2.22 -0.33 14.74
CA THR A 67 -3.05 0.72 14.13
C THR A 67 -3.33 1.88 15.07
N THR A 68 -3.18 1.70 16.39
CA THR A 68 -3.31 2.78 17.38
C THR A 68 -2.05 3.65 17.47
N LEU A 69 -0.97 3.27 16.78
CA LEU A 69 0.32 3.96 16.83
C LEU A 69 0.56 4.90 15.65
N VAL A 70 -0.39 4.99 14.71
CA VAL A 70 -0.23 5.76 13.47
C VAL A 70 -1.40 6.69 13.21
N GLU A 71 -1.12 7.84 12.60
CA GLU A 71 -2.11 8.85 12.26
C GLU A 71 -3.05 8.37 11.15
N ASN A 72 -2.50 7.85 10.06
CA ASN A 72 -3.23 7.29 8.93
C ASN A 72 -2.74 5.87 8.68
N ALA A 73 -3.64 4.89 8.65
CA ALA A 73 -3.28 3.48 8.50
C ALA A 73 -3.21 3.03 7.02
N GLY A 74 -2.23 2.19 6.68
CA GLY A 74 -2.11 1.60 5.35
C GLY A 74 -1.83 2.63 4.25
N CYS A 75 -2.33 2.37 3.04
CA CYS A 75 -2.14 3.28 1.90
C CYS A 75 -2.83 4.65 2.06
N ALA A 76 -3.67 4.86 3.09
CA ALA A 76 -4.17 6.19 3.44
C ALA A 76 -3.05 7.16 3.89
N SER A 77 -1.87 6.64 4.25
CA SER A 77 -0.69 7.44 4.61
C SER A 77 0.06 8.03 3.41
N LYS A 78 -0.30 7.68 2.17
CA LYS A 78 0.36 8.22 0.96
C LYS A 78 0.01 9.70 0.76
N ILE A 79 0.95 10.46 0.18
CA ILE A 79 0.72 11.82 -0.30
C ILE A 79 -0.37 11.76 -1.39
N GLY A 80 -1.31 12.71 -1.37
CA GLY A 80 -2.37 12.78 -2.37
C GLY A 80 -1.81 12.91 -3.79
N GLN A 81 -2.52 12.36 -4.78
CA GLN A 81 -2.03 12.31 -6.16
C GLN A 81 -1.76 13.70 -6.75
N GLU A 82 -2.58 14.70 -6.41
CA GLU A 82 -2.39 16.08 -6.84
C GLU A 82 -1.13 16.72 -6.22
N ASP A 83 -0.95 16.58 -4.90
CA ASP A 83 0.22 17.10 -4.20
C ASP A 83 1.51 16.47 -4.72
N LEU A 84 1.50 15.15 -4.96
CA LEU A 84 2.65 14.43 -5.52
C LEU A 84 2.98 14.95 -6.92
N LYS A 85 1.98 15.12 -7.79
CA LYS A 85 2.17 15.69 -9.13
C LYS A 85 2.76 17.10 -9.08
N ARG A 86 2.30 17.93 -8.14
CA ARG A 86 2.84 19.28 -7.92
C ARG A 86 4.27 19.25 -7.40
N ALA A 87 4.60 18.37 -6.46
CA ALA A 87 5.94 18.24 -5.88
C ALA A 87 6.98 17.74 -6.90
N LEU A 88 6.57 16.88 -7.84
CA LEU A 88 7.42 16.36 -8.90
C LEU A 88 7.48 17.27 -10.13
N ALA A 89 6.64 18.30 -10.21
CA ALA A 89 6.59 19.22 -11.33
C ALA A 89 7.92 20.00 -11.46
N GLY A 90 8.48 20.00 -12.67
CA GLY A 90 9.72 20.73 -12.97
C GLY A 90 11.01 19.94 -12.76
N LEU A 91 10.94 18.69 -12.28
CA LEU A 91 12.11 17.81 -12.26
C LEU A 91 12.56 17.45 -13.70
N PRO A 92 13.88 17.30 -13.94
CA PRO A 92 14.38 16.95 -15.26
C PRO A 92 13.93 15.55 -15.66
N ARG A 93 13.55 15.40 -16.93
CA ARG A 93 13.18 14.09 -17.49
C ARG A 93 14.42 13.22 -17.74
N THR A 94 14.21 11.92 -17.67
CA THR A 94 15.23 10.94 -18.04
C THR A 94 15.14 10.65 -19.54
N PHE A 95 16.25 10.78 -20.27
CA PHE A 95 16.31 10.60 -21.73
C PHE A 95 17.06 9.33 -22.20
N ASP A 96 17.39 8.40 -21.29
CA ASP A 96 18.01 7.13 -21.67
C ASP A 96 17.01 6.25 -22.44
N ARG A 97 17.36 5.86 -23.67
CA ARG A 97 16.53 5.00 -24.54
C ARG A 97 16.23 3.63 -23.95
N ARG A 98 16.96 3.18 -22.94
CA ARG A 98 16.72 1.93 -22.22
C ARG A 98 15.58 2.07 -21.20
N VAL A 99 15.19 3.28 -20.82
CA VAL A 99 14.03 3.50 -19.94
C VAL A 99 12.76 3.30 -20.77
N LEU A 100 12.06 2.20 -20.53
CA LEU A 100 10.83 1.84 -21.24
C LEU A 100 9.59 2.44 -20.57
N VAL A 101 9.64 2.55 -19.25
CA VAL A 101 8.57 3.09 -18.39
C VAL A 101 9.24 3.90 -17.28
N SER A 102 8.74 5.10 -17.01
CA SER A 102 9.25 6.01 -15.99
C SER A 102 8.11 6.71 -15.25
N SER A 103 8.45 7.61 -14.33
CA SER A 103 7.49 8.52 -13.69
C SER A 103 6.72 9.39 -14.69
N ASP A 104 7.24 9.64 -15.89
CA ASP A 104 6.54 10.41 -16.93
C ASP A 104 5.38 9.63 -17.56
N THR A 105 5.48 8.29 -17.58
CA THR A 105 4.44 7.42 -18.14
C THR A 105 3.38 7.03 -17.11
N CYS A 106 3.58 7.36 -15.84
CA CYS A 106 2.68 7.10 -14.71
C CYS A 106 2.21 5.64 -14.64
N ASP A 107 3.12 4.67 -14.75
CA ASP A 107 2.81 3.23 -14.57
C ASP A 107 3.26 2.76 -13.19
N ASP A 108 2.88 1.55 -12.79
CA ASP A 108 3.09 1.04 -11.42
C ASP A 108 4.57 0.89 -11.02
N ALA A 109 5.47 0.70 -12.00
CA ALA A 109 6.90 0.52 -11.75
C ALA A 109 7.78 1.08 -12.86
N GLY A 110 9.02 1.44 -12.51
CA GLY A 110 10.05 1.81 -13.47
C GLY A 110 10.56 0.59 -14.23
N VAL A 111 10.69 0.70 -15.57
CA VAL A 111 11.17 -0.41 -16.42
C VAL A 111 12.40 0.01 -17.21
N TYR A 112 13.46 -0.77 -17.10
CA TYR A 112 14.75 -0.51 -17.73
C TYR A 112 15.26 -1.70 -18.55
N ALA A 113 15.38 -1.53 -19.86
CA ALA A 113 15.84 -2.56 -20.79
C ALA A 113 17.33 -2.91 -20.56
N LEU A 114 17.59 -4.18 -20.26
CA LEU A 114 18.95 -4.74 -20.22
C LEU A 114 19.33 -5.36 -21.57
N THR A 115 18.38 -6.07 -22.18
CA THR A 115 18.50 -6.72 -23.49
C THR A 115 17.16 -6.64 -24.23
N PRO A 116 17.09 -6.96 -25.53
CA PRO A 116 15.83 -6.97 -26.27
C PRO A 116 14.73 -7.89 -25.71
N ARG A 117 15.08 -8.85 -24.84
CA ARG A 117 14.13 -9.82 -24.24
C ARG A 117 14.05 -9.75 -22.71
N THR A 118 14.81 -8.87 -22.08
CA THR A 118 14.86 -8.75 -20.61
C THR A 118 14.97 -7.28 -20.21
N ALA A 119 14.02 -6.81 -19.41
CA ALA A 119 14.10 -5.54 -18.71
C ALA A 119 13.99 -5.76 -17.20
N LEU A 120 14.66 -4.89 -16.44
CA LEU A 120 14.43 -4.73 -15.01
C LEU A 120 13.11 -4.04 -14.78
N VAL A 121 12.41 -4.47 -13.74
CA VAL A 121 11.24 -3.77 -13.18
C VAL A 121 11.60 -3.40 -11.75
N GLN A 122 11.49 -2.13 -11.39
CA GLN A 122 11.83 -1.64 -10.06
C GLN A 122 10.66 -0.86 -9.48
N SER A 123 10.28 -1.24 -8.26
CA SER A 123 9.32 -0.48 -7.47
C SER A 123 9.77 -0.42 -6.01
N VAL A 124 9.25 0.57 -5.29
CA VAL A 124 9.42 0.72 -3.86
C VAL A 124 8.12 1.21 -3.26
N ASP A 125 7.68 0.54 -2.21
CA ASP A 125 6.45 0.94 -1.52
C ASP A 125 6.64 0.79 -0.01
N VAL A 126 6.27 1.82 0.75
CA VAL A 126 6.42 1.92 2.20
C VAL A 126 5.19 2.62 2.77
N PHE A 127 4.60 2.05 3.82
CA PHE A 127 3.41 2.61 4.45
C PHE A 127 3.36 2.28 5.94
N THR A 128 2.38 2.85 6.63
CA THR A 128 2.12 2.65 8.06
C THR A 128 1.31 1.37 8.31
N PRO A 129 1.34 0.79 9.53
CA PRO A 129 0.51 -0.35 9.91
C PRO A 129 -0.96 -0.21 9.51
N VAL A 130 -1.49 -1.23 8.83
CA VAL A 130 -2.90 -1.37 8.44
C VAL A 130 -3.64 -2.44 9.28
N VAL A 131 -2.88 -3.26 10.00
CA VAL A 131 -3.38 -4.31 10.90
C VAL A 131 -2.64 -4.24 12.23
N ASP A 132 -3.23 -4.81 13.28
CA ASP A 132 -2.70 -4.74 14.63
C ASP A 132 -1.58 -5.74 14.89
N ASP A 133 -1.65 -6.93 14.27
CA ASP A 133 -0.58 -7.91 14.39
C ASP A 133 0.63 -7.51 13.54
N ALA A 134 1.79 -7.42 14.21
CA ALA A 134 3.06 -7.05 13.60
C ALA A 134 3.49 -8.01 12.47
N TYR A 135 3.26 -9.31 12.64
CA TYR A 135 3.63 -10.30 11.63
C TYR A 135 2.75 -10.18 10.38
N ALA A 136 1.43 -10.10 10.57
CA ALA A 136 0.47 -9.86 9.49
C ALA A 136 0.76 -8.55 8.75
N PHE A 137 1.10 -7.47 9.47
CA PHE A 137 1.51 -6.22 8.82
C PHE A 137 2.76 -6.43 7.93
N GLY A 138 3.74 -7.19 8.42
CA GLY A 138 4.92 -7.55 7.64
C GLY A 138 4.59 -8.28 6.34
N GLU A 139 3.68 -9.25 6.40
CA GLU A 139 3.20 -9.95 5.21
C GLU A 139 2.46 -9.04 4.24
N ILE A 140 1.60 -8.14 4.73
CA ILE A 140 0.87 -7.19 3.90
C ILE A 140 1.84 -6.20 3.24
N ALA A 141 2.84 -5.72 3.96
CA ALA A 141 3.87 -4.84 3.41
C ALA A 141 4.63 -5.51 2.25
N ALA A 142 5.03 -6.77 2.42
CA ALA A 142 5.66 -7.54 1.35
C ALA A 142 4.71 -7.80 0.18
N ALA A 143 3.46 -8.20 0.43
CA ALA A 143 2.48 -8.46 -0.63
C ALA A 143 2.20 -7.21 -1.48
N ASN A 144 2.06 -6.05 -0.82
CA ASN A 144 1.88 -4.76 -1.48
C ASN A 144 3.11 -4.37 -2.30
N SER A 145 4.33 -4.41 -1.73
CA SER A 145 5.56 -4.03 -2.45
C SER A 145 5.87 -4.94 -3.65
N LEU A 146 5.38 -6.18 -3.67
CA LEU A 146 5.50 -7.10 -4.81
C LEU A 146 4.46 -6.82 -5.90
N SER A 147 3.38 -6.12 -5.57
CA SER A 147 2.19 -5.98 -6.40
C SER A 147 2.47 -5.25 -7.72
N ASP A 148 3.23 -4.14 -7.68
CA ASP A 148 3.60 -3.40 -8.89
C ASP A 148 4.37 -4.27 -9.91
N ILE A 149 5.25 -5.16 -9.41
CA ILE A 149 5.99 -6.08 -10.29
C ILE A 149 5.03 -7.05 -10.99
N TYR A 150 4.03 -7.54 -10.26
CA TYR A 150 2.98 -8.40 -10.82
C TYR A 150 2.06 -7.65 -11.79
N ALA A 151 1.74 -6.39 -11.51
CA ALA A 151 0.92 -5.51 -12.35
C ALA A 151 1.57 -5.23 -13.72
N MET A 152 2.91 -5.13 -13.76
CA MET A 152 3.70 -5.03 -15.00
C MET A 152 3.86 -6.37 -15.74
N GLY A 153 3.31 -7.48 -15.21
CA GLY A 153 3.51 -8.82 -15.77
C GLY A 153 4.94 -9.35 -15.57
N GLY A 154 5.67 -8.76 -14.62
CA GLY A 154 7.04 -9.12 -14.26
C GLY A 154 7.10 -10.27 -13.25
N ARG A 155 8.31 -10.83 -13.11
CA ARG A 155 8.65 -11.79 -12.08
C ARG A 155 9.58 -11.15 -11.06
N PRO A 156 9.17 -11.00 -9.79
CA PRO A 156 10.04 -10.44 -8.76
C PRO A 156 11.21 -11.40 -8.48
N LEU A 157 12.39 -10.86 -8.17
CA LEU A 157 13.63 -11.61 -7.92
C LEU A 157 14.20 -11.34 -6.54
N THR A 158 14.37 -10.06 -6.21
CA THR A 158 15.07 -9.64 -5.01
C THR A 158 14.34 -8.48 -4.34
N ALA A 159 14.53 -8.32 -3.03
CA ALA A 159 13.99 -7.21 -2.27
C ALA A 159 15.02 -6.64 -1.28
N LEU A 160 14.83 -5.38 -0.90
CA LEU A 160 15.51 -4.68 0.19
C LEU A 160 14.46 -4.10 1.14
N SER A 161 14.55 -4.39 2.43
CA SER A 161 13.60 -3.86 3.42
C SER A 161 13.87 -2.39 3.72
N ILE A 162 12.83 -1.59 3.89
CA ILE A 162 12.91 -0.20 4.35
C ILE A 162 12.10 -0.08 5.64
N VAL A 163 12.74 0.34 6.73
CA VAL A 163 12.14 0.38 8.06
C VAL A 163 12.33 1.75 8.69
N ALA A 164 11.23 2.41 9.04
CA ALA A 164 11.23 3.55 9.95
C ALA A 164 10.54 3.11 11.25
N PHE A 165 11.22 3.21 12.40
CA PHE A 165 10.69 2.64 13.64
C PHE A 165 11.08 3.43 14.90
N PRO A 166 10.14 3.61 15.86
CA PRO A 166 10.41 4.29 17.12
C PRO A 166 11.11 3.37 18.13
N ILE A 167 12.35 2.98 17.82
CA ILE A 167 13.16 2.00 18.58
C ILE A 167 13.42 2.36 20.05
N GLU A 168 13.20 3.63 20.42
CA GLU A 168 13.34 4.10 21.80
C GLU A 168 12.06 3.97 22.62
N ARG A 169 10.91 3.78 21.95
CA ARG A 169 9.57 3.72 22.57
C ARG A 169 8.91 2.35 22.44
N LEU A 170 9.23 1.61 21.38
CA LEU A 170 8.67 0.30 21.09
C LEU A 170 9.72 -0.80 21.19
N SER A 171 9.26 -2.00 21.52
CA SER A 171 10.10 -3.18 21.63
C SER A 171 10.71 -3.55 20.26
N PRO A 172 12.02 -3.84 20.18
CA PRO A 172 12.64 -4.40 18.98
C PRO A 172 12.02 -5.72 18.53
N ARG A 173 11.30 -6.43 19.42
CA ARG A 173 10.58 -7.66 19.10
C ARG A 173 9.43 -7.41 18.13
N LEU A 174 8.74 -6.26 18.23
CA LEU A 174 7.72 -5.86 17.27
C LEU A 174 8.32 -5.69 15.87
N MET A 175 9.46 -4.99 15.77
CA MET A 175 10.19 -4.87 14.51
C MET A 175 10.60 -6.25 13.96
N ASN A 176 11.11 -7.14 14.81
CA ASN A 176 11.48 -8.49 14.40
C ASN A 176 10.28 -9.29 13.86
N ARG A 177 9.11 -9.20 14.51
CA ARG A 177 7.86 -9.83 14.05
C ARG A 177 7.44 -9.31 12.67
N MET A 178 7.50 -7.99 12.44
CA MET A 178 7.22 -7.39 11.14
C MET A 178 8.17 -7.88 10.05
N LEU A 179 9.48 -7.88 10.34
CA LEU A 179 10.49 -8.39 9.41
C LEU A 179 10.26 -9.87 9.10
N GLN A 180 9.93 -10.68 10.11
CA GLN A 180 9.68 -12.11 9.94
C GLN A 180 8.48 -12.36 9.01
N GLY A 181 7.35 -11.68 9.22
CA GLY A 181 6.19 -11.79 8.34
C GLY A 181 6.51 -11.39 6.89
N GLY A 182 7.26 -10.30 6.70
CA GLY A 182 7.71 -9.88 5.38
C GLY A 182 8.64 -10.91 4.71
N VAL A 183 9.60 -11.46 5.45
CA VAL A 183 10.52 -12.51 4.96
C VAL A 183 9.75 -13.76 4.52
N ASP A 184 8.78 -14.21 5.31
CA ASP A 184 8.00 -15.40 5.00
C ASP A 184 7.13 -15.20 3.75
N LYS A 185 6.55 -14.00 3.58
CA LYS A 185 5.82 -13.64 2.35
C LYS A 185 6.72 -13.54 1.12
N LEU A 186 7.91 -12.96 1.25
CA LEU A 186 8.90 -12.93 0.17
C LEU A 186 9.34 -14.35 -0.22
N ARG A 187 9.49 -15.24 0.77
CA ARG A 187 9.79 -16.67 0.53
C ARG A 187 8.66 -17.36 -0.24
N GLU A 188 7.40 -17.12 0.11
CA GLU A 188 6.24 -17.60 -0.65
C GLU A 188 6.25 -17.10 -2.12
N ALA A 189 6.66 -15.85 -2.32
CA ALA A 189 6.82 -15.27 -3.65
C ALA A 189 8.00 -15.86 -4.44
N GLY A 190 9.00 -16.44 -3.77
CA GLY A 190 10.25 -16.91 -4.38
C GLY A 190 11.27 -15.78 -4.55
N VAL A 191 11.25 -14.79 -3.66
CA VAL A 191 12.04 -13.56 -3.73
C VAL A 191 13.10 -13.55 -2.63
N ALA A 192 14.35 -13.23 -3.00
CA ALA A 192 15.46 -13.15 -2.05
C ALA A 192 15.51 -11.77 -1.37
N LEU A 193 15.44 -11.73 -0.05
CA LEU A 193 15.75 -10.52 0.71
C LEU A 193 17.28 -10.37 0.80
N LEU A 194 17.82 -9.29 0.24
CA LEU A 194 19.27 -9.07 0.13
C LEU A 194 19.83 -8.10 1.18
N GLY A 195 19.00 -7.62 2.09
CA GLY A 195 19.36 -6.63 3.10
C GLY A 195 18.28 -5.57 3.23
N GLY A 196 18.67 -4.39 3.68
CA GLY A 196 17.76 -3.27 3.84
C GLY A 196 18.37 -2.07 4.57
N HIS A 197 17.53 -1.11 4.88
CA HIS A 197 17.89 0.09 5.63
C HIS A 197 16.86 0.39 6.72
N SER A 198 17.34 0.84 7.88
CA SER A 198 16.50 1.21 9.03
C SER A 198 16.83 2.60 9.54
N ILE A 199 15.80 3.40 9.83
CA ILE A 199 15.90 4.78 10.32
C ILE A 199 15.05 4.91 11.60
N LYS A 200 15.54 5.71 12.55
CA LYS A 200 14.76 6.12 13.72
C LYS A 200 13.65 7.09 13.30
N ASP A 201 12.42 6.79 13.64
CA ASP A 201 11.25 7.63 13.34
C ASP A 201 10.27 7.64 14.53
N ARG A 202 9.32 8.57 14.55
CA ARG A 202 8.26 8.64 15.55
C ARG A 202 7.12 7.66 15.24
N GLU A 203 6.87 7.40 13.96
CA GLU A 203 5.86 6.45 13.48
C GLU A 203 6.50 5.25 12.78
N ILE A 204 5.80 4.11 12.83
CA ILE A 204 6.20 2.91 12.10
C ILE A 204 5.93 3.11 10.61
N LYS A 205 6.96 2.90 9.77
CA LYS A 205 6.83 2.80 8.31
C LYS A 205 7.60 1.57 7.86
N PHE A 206 6.97 0.72 7.07
CA PHE A 206 7.59 -0.54 6.64
C PHE A 206 7.19 -0.90 5.22
N GLY A 207 8.12 -1.52 4.51
CA GLY A 207 7.93 -1.92 3.13
C GLY A 207 9.22 -2.39 2.50
N PHE A 208 9.19 -2.58 1.18
CA PHE A 208 10.31 -3.13 0.43
C PHE A 208 10.52 -2.37 -0.88
N ALA A 209 11.79 -2.18 -1.23
CA ALA A 209 12.19 -1.94 -2.62
C ALA A 209 12.37 -3.30 -3.29
N VAL A 210 11.68 -3.53 -4.41
CA VAL A 210 11.65 -4.80 -5.12
C VAL A 210 12.25 -4.63 -6.51
N THR A 211 13.07 -5.60 -6.89
CA THR A 211 13.59 -5.73 -8.26
C THR A 211 13.07 -7.02 -8.88
N GLY A 212 12.47 -6.90 -10.05
CA GLY A 212 11.99 -7.98 -10.88
C GLY A 212 12.52 -7.90 -12.31
N VAL A 213 12.08 -8.85 -13.13
CA VAL A 213 12.39 -8.89 -14.57
C VAL A 213 11.14 -9.16 -15.40
N VAL A 214 11.10 -8.61 -16.61
CA VAL A 214 10.02 -8.81 -17.57
C VAL A 214 10.57 -8.92 -19.00
N ASP A 215 9.88 -9.64 -19.89
CA ASP A 215 10.11 -9.53 -21.34
C ASP A 215 9.37 -8.26 -21.82
N PRO A 216 10.08 -7.24 -22.35
CA PRO A 216 9.46 -5.98 -22.79
C PRO A 216 8.29 -6.16 -23.77
N ARG A 217 8.26 -7.26 -24.51
CA ARG A 217 7.21 -7.55 -25.51
C ARG A 217 5.96 -8.18 -24.91
N ARG A 218 6.04 -8.60 -23.64
CA ARG A 218 4.97 -9.26 -22.89
C ARG A 218 4.55 -8.49 -21.63
N MET A 219 5.21 -7.39 -21.32
CA MET A 219 4.84 -6.53 -20.19
C MET A 219 3.43 -5.97 -20.39
N THR A 220 2.70 -5.86 -19.29
CA THR A 220 1.46 -5.10 -19.19
C THR A 220 1.79 -3.66 -18.79
N VAL A 221 0.97 -2.73 -19.28
CA VAL A 221 1.10 -1.29 -19.04
C VAL A 221 -0.28 -0.67 -18.95
N ASN A 222 -0.46 0.41 -18.21
CA ASN A 222 -1.79 1.03 -18.05
C ASN A 222 -2.31 1.80 -19.29
N ASN A 223 -1.52 1.91 -20.37
CA ASN A 223 -1.81 2.78 -21.52
C ASN A 223 -2.33 2.09 -22.80
N ARG A 224 -2.69 0.79 -22.73
CA ARG A 224 -3.09 -0.02 -23.91
C ARG A 224 -4.56 -0.44 -23.94
N ALA A 225 -5.41 0.11 -23.07
CA ALA A 225 -6.83 -0.24 -23.05
C ALA A 225 -7.53 0.17 -24.37
N LYS A 226 -8.44 -0.68 -24.85
CA LYS A 226 -9.15 -0.49 -26.13
C LYS A 226 -10.65 -0.51 -25.95
N PRO A 227 -11.40 0.27 -26.77
CA PRO A 227 -12.85 0.13 -26.87
C PRO A 227 -13.27 -1.34 -26.99
N GLY A 228 -14.23 -1.73 -26.17
CA GLY A 228 -14.73 -3.10 -26.09
C GLY A 228 -14.03 -3.97 -25.04
N ASP A 229 -12.86 -3.62 -24.52
CA ASP A 229 -12.26 -4.39 -23.43
C ASP A 229 -13.17 -4.39 -22.19
N VAL A 230 -13.31 -5.54 -21.52
CA VAL A 230 -13.94 -5.64 -20.20
C VAL A 230 -12.90 -5.47 -19.11
N LEU A 231 -13.30 -4.92 -17.98
CA LEU A 231 -12.44 -4.69 -16.83
C LEU A 231 -12.71 -5.76 -15.77
N VAL A 232 -11.67 -6.48 -15.36
CA VAL A 232 -11.73 -7.51 -14.33
C VAL A 232 -10.94 -7.05 -13.12
N LEU A 233 -11.58 -6.99 -11.96
CA LEU A 233 -10.94 -6.72 -10.67
C LEU A 233 -10.76 -8.03 -9.91
N THR A 234 -9.59 -8.25 -9.31
CA THR A 234 -9.22 -9.55 -8.73
C THR A 234 -9.31 -9.65 -7.20
N LYS A 235 -9.51 -8.54 -6.49
CA LYS A 235 -9.77 -8.53 -5.05
C LYS A 235 -10.92 -7.57 -4.69
N PRO A 236 -11.63 -7.81 -3.57
CA PRO A 236 -12.67 -6.90 -3.11
C PRO A 236 -12.12 -5.52 -2.71
N LEU A 237 -13.00 -4.54 -2.69
CA LEU A 237 -12.75 -3.16 -2.27
C LEU A 237 -13.21 -2.91 -0.82
N GLY A 238 -12.63 -1.88 -0.19
CA GLY A 238 -13.03 -1.38 1.13
C GLY A 238 -11.99 -1.53 2.23
N THR A 239 -10.74 -1.84 1.90
CA THR A 239 -9.69 -2.02 2.93
C THR A 239 -9.39 -0.73 3.69
N GLY A 240 -9.48 0.44 3.05
CA GLY A 240 -9.27 1.74 3.68
C GLY A 240 -10.36 2.06 4.70
N THR A 241 -11.61 1.87 4.30
CA THR A 241 -12.80 2.04 5.14
C THR A 241 -12.73 1.13 6.37
N LEU A 242 -12.39 -0.15 6.18
CA LEU A 242 -12.25 -1.10 7.29
C LEU A 242 -11.08 -0.77 8.22
N SER A 243 -9.95 -0.33 7.67
CA SER A 243 -8.78 0.09 8.46
C SER A 243 -9.11 1.30 9.33
N PHE A 244 -9.76 2.32 8.75
CA PHE A 244 -10.21 3.50 9.49
C PHE A 244 -11.26 3.14 10.55
N ALA A 245 -12.26 2.33 10.18
CA ALA A 245 -13.25 1.85 11.12
C ALA A 245 -12.61 1.10 12.29
N ARG A 246 -11.49 0.39 12.10
CA ARG A 246 -10.76 -0.25 13.20
C ARG A 246 -10.10 0.78 14.11
N GLN A 247 -9.44 1.80 13.55
CA GLN A 247 -8.81 2.86 14.35
C GLN A 247 -9.79 3.56 15.30
N ILE A 248 -11.09 3.62 14.94
CA ILE A 248 -12.15 4.24 15.76
C ILE A 248 -13.06 3.23 16.47
N GLY A 249 -12.72 1.93 16.47
CA GLY A 249 -13.47 0.89 17.18
C GLY A 249 -14.85 0.57 16.60
N ARG A 250 -15.06 0.75 15.29
CA ARG A 250 -16.33 0.52 14.57
C ARG A 250 -16.28 -0.57 13.50
N ALA A 251 -15.13 -1.21 13.29
CA ALA A 251 -14.99 -2.17 12.20
C ALA A 251 -15.69 -3.51 12.50
N PRO A 252 -16.44 -4.06 11.52
CA PRO A 252 -17.04 -5.39 11.63
C PRO A 252 -15.97 -6.48 11.55
N ALA A 253 -16.07 -7.48 12.43
CA ALA A 253 -15.03 -8.50 12.60
C ALA A 253 -14.84 -9.39 11.37
N ASP A 254 -15.93 -9.76 10.70
CA ASP A 254 -15.93 -10.53 9.45
C ASP A 254 -15.29 -9.75 8.29
N GLY A 255 -15.63 -8.46 8.16
CA GLY A 255 -15.00 -7.55 7.20
C GLY A 255 -13.49 -7.43 7.41
N LEU A 256 -13.05 -7.25 8.67
CA LEU A 256 -11.63 -7.20 9.01
C LEU A 256 -10.88 -8.49 8.69
N ALA A 257 -11.41 -9.63 9.09
CA ALA A 257 -10.78 -10.92 8.83
C ALA A 257 -10.66 -11.20 7.31
N ALA A 258 -11.72 -10.90 6.55
CA ALA A 258 -11.71 -11.04 5.10
C ALA A 258 -10.70 -10.08 4.43
N ALA A 259 -10.64 -8.83 4.88
CA ALA A 259 -9.70 -7.84 4.37
C ALA A 259 -8.25 -8.21 4.69
N GLU A 260 -7.94 -8.64 5.92
CA GLU A 260 -6.58 -9.07 6.29
C GLU A 260 -6.12 -10.26 5.43
N LEU A 261 -6.95 -11.28 5.27
CA LEU A 261 -6.64 -12.43 4.42
C LEU A 261 -6.37 -12.00 2.97
N SER A 262 -7.22 -11.11 2.42
CA SER A 262 -7.07 -10.57 1.08
C SER A 262 -5.80 -9.74 0.92
N MET A 263 -5.46 -8.89 1.89
CA MET A 263 -4.26 -8.06 1.87
C MET A 263 -2.97 -8.89 1.98
N ARG A 264 -2.99 -10.02 2.68
CA ARG A 264 -1.83 -10.95 2.80
C ARG A 264 -1.62 -11.81 1.54
N ALA A 265 -2.61 -11.89 0.66
CA ALA A 265 -2.53 -12.69 -0.56
C ALA A 265 -1.72 -11.98 -1.66
N LEU A 266 -0.80 -12.70 -2.30
CA LEU A 266 -0.02 -12.21 -3.44
C LEU A 266 -0.89 -12.09 -4.70
N ASN A 267 -0.66 -11.07 -5.52
CA ASN A 267 -1.22 -10.98 -6.88
C ASN A 267 -0.58 -11.98 -7.89
N LYS A 268 0.32 -12.86 -7.40
CA LYS A 268 1.08 -13.86 -8.18
C LYS A 268 0.21 -14.76 -9.04
N ALA A 269 -0.87 -15.30 -8.50
CA ALA A 269 -1.75 -16.23 -9.21
C ALA A 269 -2.48 -15.54 -10.39
N ALA A 270 -3.00 -14.32 -10.16
CA ALA A 270 -3.61 -13.52 -11.22
C ALA A 270 -2.59 -13.10 -12.29
N ALA A 271 -1.40 -12.67 -11.87
CA ALA A 271 -0.32 -12.25 -12.77
C ALA A 271 0.17 -13.38 -13.68
N ALA A 272 0.25 -14.61 -13.16
CA ALA A 272 0.68 -15.78 -13.93
C ALA A 272 -0.26 -16.10 -15.12
N LEU A 273 -1.52 -15.68 -15.06
CA LEU A 273 -2.50 -15.91 -16.13
C LEU A 273 -2.44 -14.86 -17.24
N LEU A 274 -1.92 -13.65 -16.98
CA LEU A 274 -1.94 -12.52 -17.93
C LEU A 274 -1.38 -12.89 -19.32
N PRO A 275 -0.24 -13.62 -19.43
CA PRO A 275 0.32 -14.00 -20.74
C PRO A 275 -0.59 -14.95 -21.53
N ALA A 276 -1.19 -15.95 -20.87
CA ALA A 276 -2.06 -16.95 -21.51
C ALA A 276 -3.30 -16.28 -22.13
N PHE A 277 -3.82 -15.26 -21.47
CA PHE A 277 -4.97 -14.50 -21.94
C PHE A 277 -4.60 -13.33 -22.87
N ARG A 278 -3.30 -13.12 -23.14
CA ARG A 278 -2.76 -12.02 -23.97
C ARG A 278 -3.25 -10.67 -23.48
N VAL A 279 -3.23 -10.47 -22.17
CA VAL A 279 -3.50 -9.18 -21.54
C VAL A 279 -2.37 -8.21 -21.91
N THR A 280 -2.73 -6.98 -22.25
CA THR A 280 -1.76 -5.90 -22.51
C THR A 280 -1.90 -4.73 -21.55
N THR A 281 -2.99 -4.69 -20.79
CA THR A 281 -3.30 -3.60 -19.86
C THR A 281 -3.69 -4.16 -18.51
N ALA A 282 -2.92 -3.81 -17.50
CA ALA A 282 -3.19 -4.09 -16.11
C ALA A 282 -2.57 -2.98 -15.25
N THR A 283 -3.09 -2.84 -14.04
CA THR A 283 -2.55 -2.07 -12.92
C THR A 283 -3.03 -2.77 -11.64
N ASP A 284 -2.54 -2.39 -10.47
CA ASP A 284 -3.08 -2.83 -9.19
C ASP A 284 -3.79 -1.70 -8.44
N ILE A 285 -4.92 -2.01 -7.80
CA ILE A 285 -5.70 -1.01 -7.10
C ILE A 285 -5.10 -0.81 -5.70
N THR A 286 -4.49 0.36 -5.49
CA THR A 286 -3.84 0.74 -4.23
C THR A 286 -4.36 2.07 -3.66
N GLY A 287 -3.48 2.97 -3.20
CA GLY A 287 -3.81 4.14 -2.38
C GLY A 287 -4.70 5.20 -3.05
N PHE A 288 -4.73 5.29 -4.37
CA PHE A 288 -5.59 6.24 -5.10
C PHE A 288 -7.03 5.75 -5.30
N GLY A 289 -7.34 4.56 -4.78
CA GLY A 289 -8.63 3.91 -4.96
C GLY A 289 -8.88 3.48 -6.40
N LEU A 290 -10.03 2.86 -6.64
CA LEU A 290 -10.39 2.37 -7.97
C LEU A 290 -10.55 3.53 -8.97
N ALA A 291 -11.11 4.67 -8.53
CA ALA A 291 -11.31 5.84 -9.37
C ALA A 291 -10.00 6.44 -9.88
N GLY A 292 -9.00 6.60 -9.01
CA GLY A 292 -7.70 7.18 -9.38
C GLY A 292 -6.98 6.32 -10.43
N HIS A 293 -6.89 5.02 -10.17
CA HIS A 293 -6.25 4.04 -11.06
C HIS A 293 -6.98 3.86 -12.39
N LEU A 294 -8.32 3.83 -12.39
CA LEU A 294 -9.09 3.88 -13.63
C LEU A 294 -8.86 5.18 -14.39
N GLY A 295 -8.71 6.31 -13.69
CA GLY A 295 -8.46 7.61 -14.28
C GLY A 295 -7.14 7.63 -15.03
N GLU A 296 -6.10 6.98 -14.50
CA GLU A 296 -4.82 6.81 -15.18
C GLU A 296 -4.93 5.95 -16.43
N ILE A 297 -5.61 4.79 -16.36
CA ILE A 297 -5.87 3.95 -17.54
C ILE A 297 -6.63 4.76 -18.61
N ALA A 298 -7.69 5.45 -18.22
CA ALA A 298 -8.55 6.23 -19.11
C ALA A 298 -7.75 7.35 -19.80
N ALA A 299 -6.96 8.10 -19.02
CA ALA A 299 -6.09 9.17 -19.51
C ALA A 299 -5.02 8.67 -20.48
N GLN A 300 -4.24 7.67 -20.07
CA GLN A 300 -3.10 7.17 -20.84
C GLN A 300 -3.54 6.40 -22.09
N SER A 301 -4.64 5.64 -22.00
CA SER A 301 -5.20 4.90 -23.14
C SER A 301 -6.11 5.77 -24.03
N ARG A 302 -6.46 6.99 -23.59
CA ARG A 302 -7.40 7.93 -24.25
C ARG A 302 -8.77 7.29 -24.51
N VAL A 303 -9.39 6.74 -23.47
CA VAL A 303 -10.67 6.02 -23.56
C VAL A 303 -11.64 6.40 -22.46
N ASP A 304 -12.93 6.36 -22.76
CA ASP A 304 -13.98 6.42 -21.73
C ASP A 304 -14.20 5.02 -21.12
N ILE A 305 -14.54 4.97 -19.83
CA ILE A 305 -14.76 3.74 -19.06
C ILE A 305 -16.15 3.78 -18.41
N GLU A 306 -16.84 2.64 -18.41
CA GLU A 306 -18.03 2.40 -17.59
C GLU A 306 -17.71 1.42 -16.46
N VAL A 307 -18.16 1.74 -15.25
CA VAL A 307 -18.06 0.89 -14.05
C VAL A 307 -19.46 0.44 -13.64
N PHE A 308 -19.60 -0.83 -13.28
CA PHE A 308 -20.87 -1.44 -12.87
C PHE A 308 -20.88 -1.61 -11.36
N GLY A 309 -21.57 -0.72 -10.65
CA GLY A 309 -21.57 -0.63 -9.19
C GLY A 309 -21.99 -1.93 -8.51
N ALA A 310 -23.09 -2.56 -8.94
CA ALA A 310 -23.57 -3.83 -8.40
C ALA A 310 -22.65 -5.03 -8.69
N SER A 311 -21.66 -4.89 -9.57
CA SER A 311 -20.68 -5.93 -9.89
C SER A 311 -19.35 -5.74 -9.16
N LEU A 312 -19.18 -4.66 -8.38
CA LEU A 312 -17.99 -4.44 -7.59
C LEU A 312 -17.92 -5.49 -6.46
N PRO A 313 -16.82 -6.24 -6.33
CA PRO A 313 -16.59 -7.08 -5.16
C PRO A 313 -16.27 -6.16 -3.97
N VAL A 314 -16.99 -6.30 -2.86
CA VAL A 314 -16.86 -5.45 -1.68
C VAL A 314 -16.74 -6.32 -0.43
N PHE A 315 -15.88 -5.94 0.52
CA PHE A 315 -15.81 -6.66 1.80
C PHE A 315 -17.09 -6.50 2.63
N PRO A 316 -17.42 -7.50 3.49
CA PRO A 316 -18.57 -7.41 4.39
C PRO A 316 -18.56 -6.13 5.23
N GLY A 317 -19.72 -5.47 5.33
CA GLY A 317 -19.94 -4.30 6.18
C GLY A 317 -19.40 -2.96 5.65
N VAL A 318 -18.65 -2.94 4.54
CA VAL A 318 -18.05 -1.71 3.99
C VAL A 318 -19.11 -0.72 3.55
N LEU A 319 -20.12 -1.16 2.80
CA LEU A 319 -21.16 -0.25 2.29
C LEU A 319 -21.98 0.34 3.45
N GLU A 320 -22.23 -0.44 4.50
CA GLU A 320 -22.89 0.00 5.73
C GLU A 320 -22.07 1.07 6.46
N LEU A 321 -20.75 0.87 6.56
CA LEU A 321 -19.83 1.86 7.13
C LEU A 321 -19.83 3.16 6.34
N ILE A 322 -19.78 3.08 5.01
CA ILE A 322 -19.81 4.26 4.13
C ILE A 322 -21.15 5.01 4.29
N ARG A 323 -22.29 4.30 4.31
CA ARG A 323 -23.61 4.92 4.57
C ARG A 323 -23.68 5.60 5.93
N ALA A 324 -22.98 5.07 6.93
CA ALA A 324 -22.87 5.67 8.26
C ALA A 324 -21.84 6.82 8.34
N GLY A 325 -21.22 7.21 7.22
CA GLY A 325 -20.20 8.27 7.17
C GLY A 325 -18.84 7.87 7.74
N VAL A 326 -18.59 6.57 7.94
CA VAL A 326 -17.31 6.06 8.45
C VAL A 326 -16.34 5.91 7.27
N VAL A 327 -15.72 7.03 6.87
CA VAL A 327 -14.72 7.08 5.80
C VAL A 327 -13.51 7.90 6.25
N SER A 328 -12.31 7.53 5.78
CA SER A 328 -11.09 8.27 6.11
C SER A 328 -10.95 9.54 5.27
N GLY A 329 -10.17 10.53 5.74
CA GLY A 329 -9.87 11.72 4.95
C GLY A 329 -9.13 11.44 3.62
N ALA A 330 -8.57 10.25 3.44
CA ALA A 330 -7.99 9.84 2.15
C ALA A 330 -9.06 9.66 1.07
N VAL A 331 -10.29 9.28 1.43
CA VAL A 331 -11.44 9.20 0.51
C VAL A 331 -11.72 10.57 -0.10
N GLU A 332 -11.74 11.62 0.73
CA GLU A 332 -11.97 12.99 0.27
C GLU A 332 -10.84 13.50 -0.62
N ARG A 333 -9.57 13.24 -0.26
CA ARG A 333 -8.42 13.59 -1.12
C ARG A 333 -8.47 12.88 -2.48
N ASN A 334 -8.82 11.60 -2.50
CA ASN A 334 -8.98 10.85 -3.74
C ASN A 334 -10.18 11.36 -4.55
N ARG A 335 -11.28 11.74 -3.90
CA ARG A 335 -12.46 12.34 -4.53
C ARG A 335 -12.14 13.69 -5.16
N GLU A 336 -11.41 14.56 -4.47
CA GLU A 336 -11.04 15.89 -4.98
C GLU A 336 -10.35 15.78 -6.35
N TYR A 337 -9.39 14.87 -6.46
CA TYR A 337 -8.70 14.61 -7.72
C TYR A 337 -9.60 13.91 -8.77
N ALA A 338 -10.24 12.80 -8.39
CA ALA A 338 -10.90 11.91 -9.35
C ALA A 338 -12.31 12.36 -9.77
N SER A 339 -12.99 13.17 -8.96
CA SER A 339 -14.32 13.73 -9.27
C SER A 339 -14.31 14.60 -10.52
N SER A 340 -13.16 15.09 -10.97
CA SER A 340 -13.03 15.82 -12.24
C SER A 340 -13.44 14.97 -13.45
N PHE A 341 -13.24 13.65 -13.39
CA PHE A 341 -13.52 12.70 -14.49
C PHE A 341 -14.49 11.56 -14.14
N VAL A 342 -14.88 11.37 -12.88
CA VAL A 342 -15.92 10.40 -12.47
C VAL A 342 -17.31 11.03 -12.49
N ARG A 343 -18.30 10.37 -13.09
CA ARG A 343 -19.71 10.80 -13.08
C ARG A 343 -20.62 9.61 -12.78
N ARG A 344 -21.66 9.81 -11.97
CA ARG A 344 -22.79 8.88 -11.92
C ARG A 344 -23.59 8.98 -13.22
N ALA A 345 -24.04 7.83 -13.72
CA ALA A 345 -24.86 7.78 -14.93
C ALA A 345 -26.22 8.47 -14.71
N ASP A 346 -26.80 8.30 -13.53
CA ASP A 346 -28.07 8.87 -13.11
C ASP A 346 -28.20 8.79 -11.57
N LEU A 347 -29.34 9.25 -11.04
CA LEU A 347 -29.64 9.30 -9.60
C LEU A 347 -29.92 7.92 -8.99
N THR A 348 -30.05 6.84 -9.79
CA THR A 348 -30.28 5.48 -9.26
C THR A 348 -29.01 4.86 -8.71
N VAL A 349 -27.85 5.44 -9.00
CA VAL A 349 -26.55 5.01 -8.46
C VAL A 349 -26.44 5.43 -6.99
N PRO A 350 -26.37 4.47 -6.04
CA PRO A 350 -26.19 4.77 -4.62
C PRO A 350 -24.89 5.55 -4.36
N GLU A 351 -24.95 6.52 -3.45
CA GLU A 351 -23.81 7.39 -3.13
C GLU A 351 -22.66 6.61 -2.47
N GLU A 352 -22.97 5.56 -1.71
CA GLU A 352 -21.97 4.70 -1.09
C GLU A 352 -21.13 3.95 -2.13
N LEU A 353 -21.68 3.63 -3.32
CA LEU A 353 -20.93 3.01 -4.40
C LEU A 353 -19.98 3.99 -5.08
N GLU A 354 -20.40 5.25 -5.23
CA GLU A 354 -19.50 6.29 -5.74
C GLU A 354 -18.36 6.53 -4.74
N THR A 355 -18.69 6.64 -3.46
CA THR A 355 -17.72 6.86 -2.38
C THR A 355 -16.71 5.72 -2.29
N LEU A 356 -17.15 4.46 -2.46
CA LEU A 356 -16.29 3.29 -2.50
C LEU A 356 -15.20 3.38 -3.57
N LEU A 357 -15.46 4.03 -4.72
CA LEU A 357 -14.45 4.16 -5.77
C LEU A 357 -13.23 4.96 -5.33
N TYR A 358 -13.38 5.84 -4.33
CA TYR A 358 -12.31 6.68 -3.81
C TYR A 358 -11.62 6.07 -2.58
N ASP A 359 -12.11 4.95 -2.05
CA ASP A 359 -11.51 4.29 -0.89
C ASP A 359 -10.08 3.82 -1.21
N PRO A 360 -9.05 4.22 -0.44
CA PRO A 360 -7.68 3.76 -0.66
C PRO A 360 -7.60 2.26 -0.36
N GLN A 361 -7.06 1.49 -1.31
CA GLN A 361 -6.87 0.07 -1.13
C GLN A 361 -5.44 -0.22 -0.66
N THR A 362 -5.25 -0.96 0.42
CA THR A 362 -3.93 -1.47 0.80
C THR A 362 -3.79 -2.88 0.24
N SER A 363 -2.69 -3.16 -0.49
CA SER A 363 -2.45 -4.46 -1.11
C SER A 363 -3.64 -5.03 -1.90
N GLY A 364 -4.29 -4.17 -2.68
CA GLY A 364 -5.48 -4.53 -3.45
C GLY A 364 -5.18 -5.45 -4.64
N GLY A 365 -6.22 -5.70 -5.44
CA GLY A 365 -6.13 -6.63 -6.56
C GLY A 365 -5.64 -5.97 -7.83
N LEU A 366 -5.19 -6.79 -8.77
CA LEU A 366 -5.03 -6.37 -10.16
C LEU A 366 -6.39 -5.96 -10.75
N LEU A 367 -6.38 -4.86 -11.50
CA LEU A 367 -7.40 -4.44 -12.44
C LEU A 367 -6.88 -4.70 -13.86
N VAL A 368 -7.61 -5.51 -14.62
CA VAL A 368 -7.13 -6.06 -15.90
C VAL A 368 -8.11 -5.74 -17.02
N ALA A 369 -7.63 -5.16 -18.13
CA ALA A 369 -8.44 -5.02 -19.34
C ALA A 369 -8.29 -6.27 -20.22
N VAL A 370 -9.41 -6.95 -20.46
CA VAL A 370 -9.46 -8.24 -21.16
C VAL A 370 -10.44 -8.16 -22.33
N ARG A 371 -10.12 -8.80 -23.44
CA ARG A 371 -11.05 -8.90 -24.58
C ARG A 371 -12.34 -9.63 -24.16
N PRO A 372 -13.54 -9.17 -24.60
CA PRO A 372 -14.82 -9.79 -24.23
C PRO A 372 -14.88 -11.29 -24.48
N SER A 373 -14.38 -11.74 -25.63
CA SER A 373 -14.36 -13.16 -26.03
C SER A 373 -13.52 -14.06 -25.12
N ARG A 374 -12.71 -13.48 -24.22
CA ARG A 374 -11.85 -14.20 -23.27
C ARG A 374 -12.26 -13.98 -21.82
N ALA A 375 -13.18 -13.06 -21.55
CA ALA A 375 -13.52 -12.63 -20.20
C ALA A 375 -14.01 -13.78 -19.31
N ALA A 376 -14.99 -14.56 -19.79
CA ALA A 376 -15.54 -15.68 -19.04
C ALA A 376 -14.50 -16.77 -18.76
N ALA A 377 -13.66 -17.10 -19.75
CA ALA A 377 -12.59 -18.06 -19.59
C ALA A 377 -11.51 -17.57 -18.61
N PHE A 378 -11.23 -16.26 -18.60
CA PHE A 378 -10.28 -15.65 -17.67
C PHE A 378 -10.79 -15.66 -16.23
N LEU A 379 -12.05 -15.27 -15.99
CA LEU A 379 -12.68 -15.39 -14.67
C LEU A 379 -12.68 -16.83 -14.16
N SER A 380 -13.02 -17.79 -15.02
CA SER A 380 -13.00 -19.21 -14.67
C SER A 380 -11.59 -19.70 -14.31
N ALA A 381 -10.56 -19.22 -15.03
CA ALA A 381 -9.16 -19.54 -14.71
C ALA A 381 -8.71 -18.91 -13.39
N LEU A 382 -9.11 -17.66 -13.11
CA LEU A 382 -8.86 -16.99 -11.83
C LEU A 382 -9.48 -17.76 -10.65
N GLY A 383 -10.74 -18.17 -10.79
CA GLY A 383 -11.42 -19.00 -9.78
C GLY A 383 -10.66 -20.31 -9.49
N ARG A 384 -10.25 -21.04 -10.53
CA ARG A 384 -9.43 -22.26 -10.37
C ARG A 384 -8.04 -22.00 -9.77
N ALA A 385 -7.49 -20.80 -9.97
CA ALA A 385 -6.19 -20.40 -9.44
C ALA A 385 -6.27 -19.84 -8.00
N GLY A 386 -7.43 -19.92 -7.34
CA GLY A 386 -7.60 -19.44 -5.96
C GLY A 386 -7.88 -17.93 -5.85
N VAL A 387 -8.40 -17.30 -6.91
CA VAL A 387 -8.81 -15.89 -6.93
C VAL A 387 -10.34 -15.80 -7.12
N PRO A 388 -11.15 -16.28 -6.16
CA PRO A 388 -12.61 -16.43 -6.33
C PRO A 388 -13.36 -15.08 -6.30
N ALA A 389 -12.75 -14.03 -5.74
CA ALA A 389 -13.33 -12.70 -5.69
C ALA A 389 -13.26 -11.94 -7.02
N ALA A 390 -12.66 -12.54 -8.05
CA ALA A 390 -12.52 -11.90 -9.34
C ALA A 390 -13.88 -11.65 -10.01
N ALA A 391 -14.12 -10.42 -10.45
CA ALA A 391 -15.38 -10.01 -11.06
C ALA A 391 -15.14 -9.10 -12.27
N ILE A 392 -16.03 -9.17 -13.26
CA ILE A 392 -16.11 -8.14 -14.31
C ILE A 392 -16.80 -6.92 -13.70
N VAL A 393 -16.07 -5.82 -13.58
CA VAL A 393 -16.51 -4.60 -12.89
C VAL A 393 -16.85 -3.46 -13.85
N GLY A 394 -16.61 -3.64 -15.15
CA GLY A 394 -16.79 -2.55 -16.10
C GLY A 394 -16.36 -2.89 -17.52
N ARG A 395 -16.34 -1.87 -18.37
CA ARG A 395 -15.86 -1.95 -19.75
C ARG A 395 -15.32 -0.63 -20.26
N VAL A 396 -14.44 -0.72 -21.24
CA VAL A 396 -13.94 0.41 -22.02
C VAL A 396 -14.90 0.67 -23.18
N THR A 397 -15.41 1.89 -23.33
CA THR A 397 -16.50 2.17 -24.29
C THR A 397 -16.00 2.72 -25.62
N ARG A 398 -15.34 3.87 -25.63
CA ARG A 398 -14.87 4.55 -26.85
C ARG A 398 -13.57 5.30 -26.63
N LYS A 399 -12.91 5.69 -27.73
CA LYS A 399 -11.79 6.64 -27.66
C LYS A 399 -12.30 8.03 -27.27
N SER A 400 -11.53 8.73 -26.44
CA SER A 400 -11.89 10.05 -25.92
C SER A 400 -10.65 10.90 -25.66
N ALA A 401 -10.66 12.14 -26.14
CA ALA A 401 -9.60 13.11 -25.88
C ALA A 401 -9.70 13.72 -24.46
N LYS A 402 -10.89 13.68 -23.85
CA LYS A 402 -11.15 14.06 -22.47
C LYS A 402 -11.86 12.90 -21.76
N PRO A 403 -11.09 11.88 -21.36
CA PRO A 403 -11.62 10.63 -20.80
C PRO A 403 -12.56 10.85 -19.62
N ARG A 404 -13.61 10.04 -19.53
CA ARG A 404 -14.54 10.00 -18.42
C ARG A 404 -14.74 8.60 -17.90
N ILE A 405 -15.02 8.50 -16.60
CA ILE A 405 -15.47 7.29 -15.93
C ILE A 405 -16.94 7.48 -15.57
N VAL A 406 -17.79 6.59 -16.07
CA VAL A 406 -19.24 6.61 -15.80
C VAL A 406 -19.59 5.44 -14.90
N LEU A 407 -20.00 5.74 -13.66
CA LEU A 407 -20.52 4.74 -12.73
C LEU A 407 -22.00 4.48 -13.02
N ARG A 408 -22.36 3.22 -13.29
CA ARG A 408 -23.72 2.74 -13.48
C ARG A 408 -24.14 1.87 -12.31
N ALA A 409 -25.43 1.84 -11.96
CA ALA A 409 -25.93 1.01 -10.88
C ALA A 409 -25.70 -0.48 -11.15
N ALA A 410 -25.93 -0.93 -12.38
CA ALA A 410 -25.72 -2.31 -12.81
C ALA A 410 -25.16 -2.39 -14.24
N ALA A 411 -24.70 -3.57 -14.64
CA ALA A 411 -24.31 -3.85 -16.02
C ALA A 411 -25.53 -3.71 -16.96
N PRO A 412 -25.35 -3.17 -18.18
CA PRO A 412 -26.41 -3.16 -19.17
C PRO A 412 -26.81 -4.60 -19.53
N ARG A 413 -28.13 -4.83 -19.67
CA ARG A 413 -28.70 -6.13 -20.07
C ARG A 413 -28.31 -6.54 -21.47
#